data_AF-A0A821Y9S1-F1
#
_entry.id   AF-A0A821Y9S1-F1
#
_cell.length_a   1.000
_cell.length_b   1.000
_cell.length_c   1.000
_cell.angle_alpha   90.00
_cell.angle_beta   90.00
_cell.angle_gamma   90.00
#
_symmetry.space_group_name_H-M   'P 1'
#
loop_
_entity.id
_entity.type
_entity.pdbx_description
1 polymer ?
#
loop_
_entity_poly.entity_id
_entity_poly.type
_entity_poly.pdbx_seq_one_letter_code
_entity_poly.pdbx_strand_id
1 'polypeptide(L)'
;TKRWVTSALVLVPLRLGLNELDLIYEDNLKEALKLPQTVGIIGGSPRHAVYIIGFQDDNFIDLDPHFIQTSVNVFENSFDTSSYSCSSPKILTAKK
;
A
#
# COMPACT_ATOMS: atom_id res chain seq x y z
N THR A 1 25.37 19.19 2.72
CA THR A 1 24.17 18.71 2.00
C THR A 1 22.97 19.53 2.45
N LYS A 2 22.20 20.13 1.54
CA LYS A 2 21.01 20.93 1.92
C LYS A 2 19.97 20.00 2.54
N ARG A 3 19.54 20.32 3.76
CA ARG A 3 18.46 19.62 4.47
C ARG A 3 17.12 20.14 3.94
N TRP A 4 16.19 19.24 3.62
CA TRP A 4 14.82 19.61 3.29
C TRP A 4 14.21 20.32 4.51
N VAL A 5 13.61 21.49 4.28
CA VAL A 5 12.96 22.30 5.35
C VAL A 5 11.49 21.92 5.48
N THR A 6 10.89 21.37 4.42
CA THR A 6 9.49 20.97 4.35
C THR A 6 9.40 19.49 3.98
N SER A 7 8.54 18.74 4.64
CA SER A 7 8.20 17.37 4.25
C SER A 7 7.53 17.36 2.89
N ALA A 8 7.89 16.40 2.04
CA ALA A 8 7.29 16.22 0.72
C ALA A 8 6.71 14.82 0.59
N LEU A 9 5.50 14.73 0.05
CA LEU A 9 4.89 13.48 -0.41
C LEU A 9 4.93 13.48 -1.93
N VAL A 10 5.62 12.50 -2.51
CA VAL A 10 5.73 12.34 -3.96
C VAL A 10 4.86 11.16 -4.39
N LEU A 11 3.83 11.44 -5.18
CA LEU A 11 2.96 10.43 -5.76
C LEU A 11 3.29 10.27 -7.24
N VAL A 12 3.62 9.05 -7.66
CA VAL A 12 3.98 8.73 -9.04
C VAL A 12 2.88 7.83 -9.63
N PRO A 13 1.91 8.37 -10.37
CA PRO A 13 0.86 7.56 -11.01
C PRO A 13 1.47 6.77 -12.17
N LEU A 14 1.28 5.46 -12.17
CA LEU A 14 1.83 4.55 -13.18
C LEU A 14 0.74 3.64 -13.76
N ARG A 15 0.90 3.29 -15.04
CA ARG A 15 0.16 2.21 -15.70
C ARG A 15 1.17 1.20 -16.21
N LEU A 16 1.30 0.08 -15.49
CA LEU A 16 2.34 -0.94 -15.72
C LEU A 16 1.86 -2.13 -16.58
N GLY A 17 0.81 -1.90 -17.36
CA GLY A 17 0.24 -2.88 -18.28
C GLY A 17 -1.13 -2.46 -18.82
N LEU A 18 -1.65 -3.21 -19.77
CA LEU A 18 -2.93 -2.89 -20.42
C LEU A 18 -4.12 -3.35 -19.57
N ASN A 19 -4.11 -4.64 -19.22
CA ASN A 19 -5.18 -5.31 -18.46
C ASN A 19 -4.71 -5.75 -17.07
N GLU A 20 -3.48 -6.26 -16.99
CA GLU A 20 -2.81 -6.74 -15.79
C GLU A 20 -1.39 -6.17 -15.72
N LEU A 21 -0.72 -6.34 -14.57
CA LEU A 21 0.67 -5.95 -14.40
C LEU A 21 1.55 -6.78 -15.33
N ASP A 22 2.36 -6.12 -16.16
CA ASP A 22 3.39 -6.81 -16.92
C ASP A 22 4.51 -7.25 -15.97
N LEU A 23 4.82 -8.55 -15.94
CA LEU A 23 5.78 -9.17 -15.02
C LEU A 23 7.18 -8.58 -15.16
N ILE A 24 7.52 -7.95 -16.29
CA ILE A 24 8.80 -7.24 -16.46
C ILE A 24 9.01 -6.13 -15.42
N TYR A 25 7.94 -5.58 -14.84
CA TYR A 25 8.01 -4.51 -13.84
C TYR A 25 8.01 -5.02 -12.41
N GLU A 26 7.81 -6.32 -12.16
CA GLU A 26 7.67 -6.87 -10.81
C GLU A 26 8.90 -6.56 -9.94
N ASP A 27 10.10 -6.82 -10.47
CA ASP A 27 11.35 -6.52 -9.77
C ASP A 27 11.54 -5.01 -9.54
N ASN A 28 11.13 -4.16 -10.49
CA ASN A 28 11.20 -2.71 -10.31
C ASN A 28 10.29 -2.23 -9.17
N LEU A 29 9.11 -2.84 -9.02
CA LEU A 29 8.20 -2.55 -7.91
C LEU A 29 8.79 -3.01 -6.57
N LYS A 30 9.39 -4.21 -6.53
CA LYS A 30 10.09 -4.71 -5.33
C LYS A 30 11.24 -3.77 -4.94
N GLU A 31 12.04 -3.29 -5.89
CA GLU A 31 13.10 -2.30 -5.62
C GLU A 31 12.55 -0.96 -5.11
N ALA A 32 11.43 -0.48 -5.67
CA ALA A 32 10.78 0.73 -5.17
C ALA A 32 10.30 0.58 -3.71
N LEU A 33 9.83 -0.61 -3.32
CA LEU A 33 9.44 -0.94 -1.94
C LEU A 33 10.64 -1.12 -1.00
N LYS A 34 11.87 -1.24 -1.50
CA LYS A 34 13.09 -1.27 -0.66
C LYS A 34 13.61 0.12 -0.31
N LEU A 35 13.15 1.17 -1.00
CA LEU A 35 13.61 2.54 -0.73
C LEU A 35 13.20 2.96 0.69
N PRO A 36 14.10 3.52 1.52
CA PRO A 36 13.76 3.92 2.88
C PRO A 36 12.73 5.07 2.94
N GLN A 37 12.51 5.78 1.84
CA GLN A 37 11.52 6.84 1.70
C GLN A 37 10.17 6.33 1.18
N THR A 38 10.07 5.05 0.79
CA THR A 38 8.83 4.51 0.24
C THR A 38 7.71 4.57 1.27
N VAL A 39 6.53 4.97 0.80
CA VAL A 39 5.30 4.92 1.59
C VAL A 39 4.37 3.83 1.07
N GLY A 40 4.88 2.89 0.28
CA GLY A 40 4.10 1.82 -0.34
C GLY A 40 3.47 2.19 -1.68
N ILE A 41 2.62 1.31 -2.18
CA ILE A 41 1.96 1.42 -3.49
C ILE A 41 0.45 1.29 -3.27
N ILE A 42 -0.31 2.25 -3.80
CA ILE A 42 -1.77 2.16 -3.87
C ILE A 42 -2.19 1.75 -5.28
N GLY A 43 -3.14 0.84 -5.39
CA GLY A 43 -3.60 0.35 -6.69
C GLY A 43 -4.78 -0.59 -6.55
N GLY A 44 -4.98 -1.42 -7.57
CA GLY A 44 -6.06 -2.40 -7.61
C GLY A 44 -6.94 -2.28 -8.85
N SER A 45 -8.02 -3.04 -8.87
CA SER A 45 -9.02 -3.04 -9.93
C SER A 45 -10.33 -2.42 -9.44
N PRO A 46 -11.31 -2.14 -10.31
CA PRO A 46 -12.60 -1.62 -9.86
C PRO A 46 -13.22 -2.53 -8.78
N ARG A 47 -13.55 -1.94 -7.62
CA ARG A 47 -14.03 -2.65 -6.40
C ARG A 47 -13.03 -3.58 -5.72
N HIS A 48 -11.73 -3.44 -6.03
CA HIS A 48 -10.66 -4.19 -5.39
C HIS A 48 -9.40 -3.31 -5.24
N ALA A 49 -9.51 -2.21 -4.49
CA ALA A 49 -8.37 -1.35 -4.16
C ALA A 49 -7.54 -1.94 -3.01
N VAL A 50 -6.21 -1.86 -3.12
CA VAL A 50 -5.28 -2.40 -2.12
C VAL A 50 -4.16 -1.40 -1.84
N TYR A 51 -3.60 -1.48 -0.63
CA TYR A 51 -2.40 -0.75 -0.25
C TYR A 51 -1.25 -1.71 0.02
N ILE A 52 -0.32 -1.82 -0.93
CA ILE A 52 0.85 -2.67 -0.86
C ILE A 52 1.92 -1.98 -0.03
N ILE A 53 2.32 -2.61 1.07
CA ILE A 53 3.28 -2.07 2.05
C ILE A 53 4.66 -2.73 1.97
N GLY A 54 4.77 -3.85 1.25
CA GLY A 54 6.03 -4.58 1.13
C GLY A 54 5.87 -5.84 0.29
N PHE A 55 6.86 -6.73 0.39
CA PHE A 55 6.86 -8.01 -0.28
C PHE A 55 7.71 -9.02 0.50
N GLN A 56 7.45 -10.30 0.26
CA GLN A 56 8.26 -11.43 0.71
C GLN A 56 8.35 -12.45 -0.42
N ASP A 57 9.57 -12.80 -0.81
CA ASP A 57 9.86 -13.61 -2.00
C ASP A 57 9.16 -13.03 -3.25
N ASP A 58 8.24 -13.78 -3.85
CA ASP A 58 7.45 -13.38 -5.03
C ASP A 58 6.03 -12.89 -4.69
N ASN A 59 5.78 -12.63 -3.41
CA ASN A 59 4.46 -12.18 -2.96
C ASN A 59 4.51 -10.76 -2.43
N PHE A 60 3.55 -9.94 -2.83
CA PHE A 60 3.32 -8.64 -2.23
C PHE A 60 2.53 -8.78 -0.92
N ILE A 61 2.78 -7.89 0.02
CA ILE A 61 2.07 -7.80 1.29
C ILE A 61 1.23 -6.53 1.26
N ASP A 62 -0.08 -6.66 1.49
CA ASP A 62 -1.03 -5.56 1.38
C ASP A 62 -1.99 -5.43 2.58
N LEU A 63 -2.53 -4.23 2.69
CA LEU A 63 -3.65 -3.87 3.55
C LEU A 63 -4.89 -3.70 2.69
N ASP A 64 -5.91 -4.49 3.00
CA ASP A 64 -7.17 -4.56 2.26
C ASP A 64 -8.28 -3.78 3.00
N PRO A 65 -8.84 -2.71 2.41
CA PRO A 65 -9.92 -1.93 3.00
C PRO A 65 -11.31 -2.57 2.89
N HIS A 66 -11.50 -3.71 2.21
CA HIS A 66 -12.82 -4.31 1.96
C HIS A 66 -13.42 -5.05 3.17
N PHE A 67 -13.05 -4.65 4.39
CA PHE A 67 -13.68 -5.10 5.63
C PHE A 67 -14.51 -3.97 6.22
N ILE A 68 -15.81 -4.19 6.32
CA ILE A 68 -16.76 -3.20 6.85
C ILE A 68 -16.66 -3.20 8.38
N GLN A 69 -16.45 -2.01 8.96
CA GLN A 69 -16.34 -1.79 10.40
C GLN A 69 -17.38 -0.79 10.88
N THR A 70 -17.76 -0.87 12.16
CA THR A 70 -18.59 0.14 12.80
C THR A 70 -17.84 1.46 12.89
N SER A 71 -18.53 2.57 12.64
CA SER A 71 -17.94 3.92 12.76
C SER A 71 -17.56 4.21 14.21
N VAL A 72 -16.33 4.69 14.43
CA VAL A 72 -15.87 5.23 15.71
C VAL A 72 -16.04 6.75 15.72
N ASN A 73 -16.52 7.31 16.83
CA ASN A 73 -16.63 8.75 17.01
C ASN A 73 -15.26 9.37 17.36
N VAL A 74 -14.58 9.91 16.35
CA VAL A 74 -13.24 10.49 16.50
C VAL A 74 -13.20 11.88 17.16
N PHE A 75 -14.35 12.47 17.48
CA PHE A 75 -14.43 13.78 18.15
C PHE A 75 -14.37 13.69 19.67
N GLU A 76 -14.32 12.50 20.23
CA GLU A 76 -14.14 12.28 21.67
C GLU A 76 -12.67 12.48 22.08
N ASN A 77 -12.43 12.97 23.30
CA ASN A 77 -11.07 13.22 23.81
C ASN A 77 -10.17 11.96 23.78
N SER A 78 -10.77 10.78 23.87
CA SER A 78 -10.14 9.49 23.64
C SER A 78 -11.13 8.58 22.93
N PHE A 79 -10.78 8.07 21.75
CA PHE A 79 -11.60 7.14 21.00
C PHE A 79 -10.85 5.82 20.82
N ASP A 80 -11.59 4.72 20.62
CA ASP A 80 -10.99 3.41 20.40
C ASP A 80 -10.27 3.36 19.05
N THR A 81 -8.97 3.07 19.07
CA THR A 81 -8.13 2.95 17.87
C THR A 81 -7.94 1.49 17.42
N SER A 82 -8.50 0.52 18.13
CA SER A 82 -8.27 -0.92 17.89
C SER A 82 -8.63 -1.35 16.45
N SER A 83 -9.68 -0.75 15.87
CA SER A 83 -10.15 -0.99 14.50
C SER A 83 -9.28 -0.40 13.39
N TYR A 84 -8.31 0.47 13.73
CA TYR A 84 -7.46 1.18 12.76
C TYR A 84 -6.09 0.52 12.57
N SER A 85 -5.82 -0.59 13.28
CA SER A 85 -4.63 -1.41 13.10
C SER A 85 -4.99 -2.78 12.53
N CYS A 86 -4.18 -3.27 11.58
CA CYS A 86 -4.34 -4.59 10.99
C CYS A 86 -3.34 -5.57 11.60
N SER A 87 -3.83 -6.63 12.26
CA SER A 87 -2.98 -7.69 12.83
C SER A 87 -2.62 -8.81 11.84
N SER A 88 -3.32 -8.86 10.71
CA SER A 88 -3.22 -9.95 9.72
C SER A 88 -3.21 -9.36 8.31
N PRO A 89 -2.06 -8.84 7.84
CA PRO A 89 -1.94 -8.33 6.48
C PRO A 89 -2.17 -9.46 5.47
N LYS A 90 -2.61 -9.10 4.27
CA LYS A 90 -2.86 -10.06 3.19
C LYS A 90 -1.60 -10.28 2.36
N ILE A 91 -1.56 -11.45 1.73
CA ILE A 91 -0.51 -11.85 0.79
C ILE A 91 -1.15 -11.89 -0.59
N LEU A 92 -0.65 -11.03 -1.48
CA LEU A 92 -0.99 -11.00 -2.89
C LEU A 92 0.11 -11.74 -3.66
N THR A 93 -0.22 -12.94 -4.13
CA THR A 93 0.63 -13.65 -5.07
C THR A 93 0.51 -12.99 -6.44
N ALA A 94 1.64 -12.59 -7.03
CA ALA A 94 1.67 -12.18 -8.42
C ALA A 94 1.12 -13.34 -9.27
N LYS A 95 0.04 -13.10 -10.02
CA LYS A 95 -0.47 -14.12 -10.92
C LYS A 95 0.59 -14.36 -11.99
N LYS A 96 1.08 -15.59 -12.07
CA LYS A 96 1.89 -16.08 -13.20
C LYS A 96 1.07 -16.12 -14.48
#